data_AF-A0A6I3DZI8-F1
#
_entry.id   AF-A0A6I3DZI8-F1
#
_cell.length_a   1.000
_cell.length_b   1.000
_cell.length_c   1.000
_cell.angle_alpha   90.00
_cell.angle_beta   90.00
_cell.angle_gamma   90.00
#
_symmetry.space_group_name_H-M   'P 1'
#
loop_
_entity.id
_entity.type
_entity.pdbx_description
1 polymer ?
#
loop_
_entity_poly.entity_id
_entity_poly.type
_entity_poly.pdbx_seq_one_letter_code
_entity_poly.pdbx_strand_id
1 'polypeptide(L)'
;MTLSTNTPSNETTSAILQTAREQVLERGEGLTTDQVLEVLRLPEDSISDALALAHEVRMKWCGPEVEVEGIVSIKTGGCPEDCHFCSQSGLFTSPVRSVWLNIEELVTAARQTAATGASEFCIVAAVRGPDDKLMEQMRDGVAAIKEAVDINVAASLGILTKEQVDDLVDMGVHRYNHNLETA
;
A
#
# COMPACT_ATOMS: atom_id res chain seq x y z
N MET A 1 -31.55 -11.57 -22.47
CA MET A 1 -31.54 -10.80 -21.23
C MET A 1 -30.82 -9.49 -21.51
N THR A 2 -31.58 -8.46 -21.87
CA THR A 2 -31.07 -7.11 -22.06
C THR A 2 -30.80 -6.52 -20.68
N LEU A 3 -29.51 -6.39 -20.32
CA LEU A 3 -29.11 -5.59 -19.18
C LEU A 3 -29.53 -4.15 -19.47
N SER A 4 -30.59 -3.70 -18.79
CA SER A 4 -30.99 -2.30 -18.78
C SER A 4 -29.91 -1.54 -18.02
N THR A 5 -28.98 -0.91 -18.76
CA THR A 5 -28.05 0.07 -18.19
C THR A 5 -28.86 1.33 -17.95
N ASN A 6 -29.35 1.47 -16.72
CA ASN A 6 -29.94 2.70 -16.22
C ASN A 6 -28.81 3.72 -16.09
N THR A 7 -28.48 4.42 -17.17
CA THR A 7 -27.55 5.54 -17.12
C THR A 7 -28.16 6.60 -16.20
N PRO A 8 -27.51 6.97 -15.09
CA PRO A 8 -28.00 8.03 -14.22
C PRO A 8 -28.20 9.31 -15.05
N SER A 9 -29.28 10.05 -14.78
CA SER A 9 -29.46 11.39 -15.36
C SER A 9 -28.34 12.32 -14.90
N ASN A 10 -27.99 13.30 -15.74
CA ASN A 10 -26.95 14.30 -15.49
C ASN A 10 -27.14 15.06 -14.14
N GLU A 11 -28.38 15.15 -13.65
CA GLU A 11 -28.72 15.77 -12.37
C GLU A 11 -28.26 14.93 -11.16
N THR A 12 -28.39 13.61 -11.20
CA THR A 12 -28.01 12.72 -10.09
C THR A 12 -26.50 12.61 -9.94
N THR A 13 -25.80 12.55 -11.07
CA THR A 13 -24.33 12.60 -11.14
C THR A 13 -23.78 13.84 -10.42
N SER A 14 -24.38 15.00 -10.69
CA SER A 14 -24.01 16.26 -10.06
C SER A 14 -24.28 16.26 -8.54
N ALA A 15 -25.36 15.59 -8.09
CA ALA A 15 -25.77 15.59 -6.69
C ALA A 15 -24.77 14.88 -5.75
N ILE A 16 -24.24 13.71 -6.14
CA ILE A 16 -23.27 13.00 -5.29
C ILE A 16 -21.92 13.72 -5.22
N LEU A 17 -21.45 14.31 -6.33
CA LEU A 17 -20.22 15.12 -6.33
C LEU A 17 -20.38 16.40 -5.50
N GLN A 18 -21.55 17.04 -5.54
CA GLN A 18 -21.85 18.18 -4.67
C GLN A 18 -21.86 17.77 -3.19
N THR A 19 -22.48 16.63 -2.87
CA THR A 19 -22.47 16.06 -1.52
C THR A 19 -21.05 15.80 -1.03
N ALA A 20 -20.20 15.19 -1.87
CA ALA A 20 -18.80 14.95 -1.56
C ALA A 20 -18.01 16.27 -1.37
N ARG A 21 -18.33 17.32 -2.13
CA ARG A 21 -17.74 18.65 -1.96
C ARG A 21 -18.07 19.24 -0.57
N GLU A 22 -19.33 19.24 -0.18
CA GLU A 22 -19.75 19.79 1.13
C GLU A 22 -19.31 18.92 2.32
N GLN A 23 -19.32 17.60 2.16
CA GLN A 23 -19.02 16.66 3.25
C GLN A 23 -17.51 16.41 3.38
N VAL A 24 -16.86 15.97 2.30
CA VAL A 24 -15.45 15.55 2.33
C VAL A 24 -14.52 16.75 2.18
N LEU A 25 -14.73 17.60 1.16
CA LEU A 25 -13.84 18.73 0.94
C LEU A 25 -14.04 19.80 2.01
N GLU A 26 -15.27 20.26 2.25
CA GLU A 26 -15.49 21.39 3.16
C GLU A 26 -15.36 21.00 4.63
N ARG A 27 -16.02 19.92 5.06
CA ARG A 27 -16.11 19.52 6.48
C ARG A 27 -15.11 18.44 6.91
N GLY A 28 -14.52 17.69 5.98
CA GLY A 28 -13.57 16.61 6.31
C GLY A 28 -14.27 15.35 6.84
N GLU A 29 -15.56 15.21 6.56
CA GLU A 29 -16.37 14.06 6.96
C GLU A 29 -16.35 13.03 5.82
N GLY A 30 -16.11 11.75 6.14
CA GLY A 30 -16.13 10.67 5.15
C GLY A 30 -17.54 10.38 4.64
N LEU A 31 -17.66 9.95 3.38
CA LEU A 31 -18.92 9.48 2.79
C LEU A 31 -19.43 8.20 3.49
N THR A 32 -20.74 8.04 3.54
CA THR A 32 -21.39 6.78 3.95
C THR A 32 -21.24 5.71 2.86
N THR A 33 -21.46 4.45 3.22
CA THR A 33 -21.40 3.32 2.24
C THR A 33 -22.30 3.55 1.04
N ASP A 34 -23.54 4.02 1.25
CA ASP A 34 -24.49 4.27 0.15
C ASP A 34 -24.00 5.40 -0.78
N GLN A 35 -23.47 6.48 -0.20
CA GLN A 35 -22.88 7.58 -0.97
C GLN A 35 -21.64 7.12 -1.77
N VAL A 36 -20.77 6.29 -1.20
CA VAL A 36 -19.62 5.72 -1.93
C VAL A 36 -20.12 4.84 -3.08
N LEU A 37 -21.17 4.04 -2.89
CA LEU A 37 -21.77 3.26 -3.97
C LEU A 37 -22.35 4.13 -5.09
N GLU A 38 -22.90 5.30 -4.77
CA GLU A 38 -23.32 6.28 -5.78
C GLU A 38 -22.13 6.84 -6.57
N VAL A 39 -21.02 7.17 -5.90
CA VAL A 39 -19.76 7.60 -6.58
C VAL A 39 -19.27 6.51 -7.54
N LEU A 40 -19.28 5.24 -7.13
CA LEU A 40 -18.85 4.12 -7.98
C LEU A 40 -19.75 3.89 -9.20
N ARG A 41 -20.96 4.46 -9.22
CA ARG A 41 -21.93 4.37 -10.32
C ARG A 41 -21.93 5.61 -11.22
N LEU A 42 -21.01 6.56 -10.98
CA LEU A 42 -20.89 7.74 -11.83
C LEU A 42 -20.64 7.34 -13.29
N PRO A 43 -21.30 8.00 -14.26
CA PRO A 43 -21.00 7.82 -15.67
C PRO A 43 -19.58 8.29 -16.01
N GLU A 44 -19.02 7.75 -17.10
CA GLU A 44 -17.63 8.00 -17.52
C GLU A 44 -17.32 9.48 -17.77
N ASP A 45 -18.30 10.25 -18.25
CA ASP A 45 -18.18 11.70 -18.49
C ASP A 45 -17.91 12.51 -17.23
N SER A 46 -18.15 11.91 -16.06
CA SER A 46 -18.05 12.56 -14.74
C SER A 46 -16.78 12.17 -13.98
N ILE A 47 -15.96 11.28 -14.57
CA ILE A 47 -14.69 10.85 -13.98
C ILE A 47 -13.75 12.04 -13.78
N SER A 48 -13.67 12.95 -14.76
CA SER A 48 -12.79 14.11 -14.68
C SER A 48 -13.14 15.01 -13.49
N ASP A 49 -14.44 15.25 -13.25
CA ASP A 49 -14.91 16.07 -12.13
C ASP A 49 -14.68 15.37 -10.79
N ALA A 50 -14.89 14.05 -10.72
CA ALA A 50 -14.61 13.25 -9.54
C ALA A 50 -13.11 13.27 -9.17
N LEU A 51 -12.22 13.14 -10.17
CA LEU A 51 -10.77 13.22 -9.98
C LEU A 51 -10.33 14.62 -9.56
N ALA A 52 -10.91 15.67 -10.14
CA ALA A 52 -10.64 17.05 -9.75
C ALA A 52 -11.04 17.29 -8.29
N LEU A 53 -12.23 16.86 -7.88
CA LEU A 53 -12.68 16.98 -6.50
C LEU A 53 -11.80 16.18 -5.53
N ALA A 54 -11.42 14.95 -5.89
CA ALA A 54 -10.50 14.15 -5.08
C ALA A 54 -9.13 14.84 -4.90
N HIS A 55 -8.64 15.50 -5.94
CA HIS A 55 -7.42 16.30 -5.86
C HIS A 55 -7.59 17.52 -4.93
N GLU A 56 -8.70 18.26 -5.03
CA GLU A 56 -9.00 19.37 -4.12
C GLU A 56 -9.02 18.90 -2.65
N VAL A 57 -9.66 17.74 -2.38
CA VAL A 57 -9.69 17.12 -1.05
C VAL A 57 -8.28 16.82 -0.57
N ARG A 58 -7.46 16.14 -1.38
CA ARG A 58 -6.06 15.84 -1.05
C ARG A 58 -5.27 17.11 -0.77
N MET A 59 -5.41 18.15 -1.59
CA MET A 59 -4.67 19.40 -1.42
C MET A 59 -5.05 20.13 -0.14
N LYS A 60 -6.34 20.12 0.25
CA LYS A 60 -6.79 20.77 1.48
C LYS A 60 -6.34 20.02 2.74
N TRP A 61 -6.47 18.69 2.75
CA TRP A 61 -6.29 17.90 3.97
C TRP A 61 -4.90 17.28 4.12
N CYS A 62 -4.21 17.00 3.01
CA CYS A 62 -2.87 16.40 3.00
C CYS A 62 -1.79 17.37 2.50
N GLY A 63 -2.16 18.49 1.86
CA GLY A 63 -1.21 19.44 1.28
C GLY A 63 -0.57 18.96 -0.03
N PRO A 64 0.43 19.70 -0.54
CA PRO A 64 1.09 19.40 -1.81
C PRO A 64 2.13 18.25 -1.71
N GLU A 65 2.61 17.93 -0.51
CA GLU A 65 3.77 17.07 -0.26
C GLU A 65 3.53 15.61 -0.68
N VAL A 66 4.55 15.00 -1.29
CA VAL A 66 4.52 13.60 -1.73
C VAL A 66 5.64 12.86 -1.01
N GLU A 67 5.27 11.80 -0.30
CA GLU A 67 6.23 10.84 0.27
C GLU A 67 6.64 9.86 -0.83
N VAL A 68 7.94 9.61 -0.95
CA VAL A 68 8.49 8.63 -1.90
C VAL A 68 9.09 7.48 -1.11
N GLU A 69 8.61 6.28 -1.40
CA GLU A 69 9.04 5.03 -0.78
C GLU A 69 9.82 4.18 -1.80
N GLY A 70 11.03 3.74 -1.43
CA GLY A 70 11.71 2.68 -2.15
C GLY A 70 11.32 1.32 -1.58
N ILE A 71 10.99 0.37 -2.45
CA ILE A 71 10.57 -0.98 -2.06
C ILE A 71 11.62 -2.01 -2.48
N VAL A 72 12.01 -2.89 -1.55
CA VAL A 72 12.92 -4.00 -1.83
C VAL A 72 12.37 -5.31 -1.26
N SER A 73 12.51 -6.36 -2.05
CA SER A 73 12.09 -7.71 -1.65
C SER A 73 13.26 -8.45 -1.00
N ILE A 74 13.19 -8.67 0.31
CA ILE A 74 14.19 -9.47 1.05
C ILE A 74 14.08 -10.95 0.68
N LYS A 75 12.86 -11.42 0.41
CA LYS A 75 12.56 -12.75 -0.13
C LYS A 75 11.62 -12.60 -1.33
N THR A 76 12.12 -12.88 -2.51
CA THR A 76 11.35 -12.91 -3.76
C THR A 76 10.95 -14.34 -4.11
N GLY A 77 9.70 -14.55 -4.54
CA GLY A 77 9.20 -15.82 -5.05
C GLY A 77 9.11 -16.96 -4.03
N GLY A 78 8.45 -18.06 -4.42
CA GLY A 78 8.31 -19.25 -3.59
C GLY A 78 7.51 -18.99 -2.31
N CYS A 79 6.46 -18.15 -2.39
CA CYS A 79 5.48 -18.03 -1.31
C CYS A 79 4.70 -19.36 -1.20
N PRO A 80 4.48 -19.91 0.01
CA PRO A 80 3.75 -21.17 0.15
C PRO A 80 2.24 -21.03 -0.15
N GLU A 81 1.71 -19.81 -0.23
CA GLU A 81 0.29 -19.55 -0.47
C GLU A 81 -0.12 -19.80 -1.93
N ASP A 82 -1.42 -20.02 -2.12
CA ASP A 82 -2.07 -20.33 -3.39
C ASP A 82 -2.87 -19.14 -3.97
N CYS A 83 -2.52 -17.91 -3.58
CA CYS A 83 -3.17 -16.69 -4.07
C CYS A 83 -3.15 -16.64 -5.61
N HIS A 84 -4.31 -16.88 -6.24
CA HIS A 84 -4.43 -17.04 -7.70
C HIS A 84 -4.02 -15.79 -8.50
N PHE A 85 -4.04 -14.61 -7.90
CA PHE A 85 -3.62 -13.36 -8.51
C PHE A 85 -2.11 -13.09 -8.34
N CYS A 86 -1.41 -13.83 -7.47
CA CYS A 86 -0.05 -13.53 -7.08
C CYS A 86 0.97 -14.29 -7.96
N SER A 87 1.78 -13.53 -8.70
CA SER A 87 2.89 -14.09 -9.50
C SER A 87 4.01 -14.73 -8.67
N GLN A 88 4.00 -14.56 -7.35
CA GLN A 88 5.01 -15.11 -6.43
C GLN A 88 4.56 -16.36 -5.68
N SER A 89 3.32 -16.84 -5.92
CA SER A 89 2.84 -18.11 -5.39
C SER A 89 3.71 -19.27 -5.88
N GLY A 90 4.11 -20.15 -4.96
CA GLY A 90 4.90 -21.35 -5.25
C GLY A 90 4.07 -22.52 -5.77
N LEU A 91 2.73 -22.40 -5.80
CA LEU A 91 1.85 -23.45 -6.32
C LEU A 91 1.54 -23.31 -7.82
N PHE A 92 1.91 -22.19 -8.44
CA PHE A 92 1.73 -21.95 -9.87
C PHE A 92 3.08 -21.78 -10.59
N THR A 93 3.12 -22.12 -11.88
CA THR A 93 4.30 -21.88 -12.71
C THR A 93 4.52 -20.37 -12.84
N SER A 94 5.64 -19.88 -12.33
CA SER A 94 6.02 -18.48 -12.39
C SER A 94 7.40 -18.30 -13.02
N PRO A 95 7.62 -17.25 -13.84
CA PRO A 95 8.95 -16.87 -14.29
C PRO A 95 9.79 -16.18 -13.20
N VAL A 96 9.20 -15.89 -12.03
CA VAL A 96 9.87 -15.18 -10.94
C VAL A 96 10.94 -16.08 -10.31
N ARG A 97 12.20 -15.67 -10.42
CA ARG A 97 13.32 -16.35 -9.78
C ARG A 97 13.26 -16.14 -8.26
N SER A 98 13.34 -17.23 -7.51
CA SER A 98 13.50 -17.13 -6.06
C SER A 98 14.85 -16.51 -5.70
N VAL A 99 14.82 -15.42 -4.94
CA VAL A 99 16.01 -14.68 -4.50
C VAL A 99 15.84 -14.31 -3.03
N TRP A 100 16.92 -14.41 -2.27
CA TRP A 100 16.99 -13.98 -0.89
C TRP A 100 18.14 -12.98 -0.74
N LEU A 101 17.84 -11.76 -0.31
CA LEU A 101 18.86 -10.74 -0.08
C LEU A 101 19.52 -10.92 1.27
N ASN A 102 20.83 -10.71 1.32
CA ASN A 102 21.56 -10.60 2.58
C ASN A 102 21.49 -9.17 3.15
N ILE A 103 22.00 -8.97 4.37
CA ILE A 103 21.93 -7.67 5.06
C ILE A 103 22.75 -6.59 4.33
N GLU A 104 23.91 -6.93 3.77
CA GLU A 104 24.74 -5.97 3.03
C GLU A 104 24.01 -5.45 1.78
N GLU A 105 23.30 -6.33 1.07
CA GLU A 105 22.45 -5.98 -0.07
C GLU A 105 21.27 -5.09 0.36
N LEU A 106 20.63 -5.38 1.50
CA LEU A 106 19.56 -4.52 2.05
C LEU A 106 20.07 -3.12 2.40
N VAL A 107 21.21 -3.03 3.09
CA VAL A 107 21.82 -1.73 3.45
C VAL A 107 22.21 -0.97 2.19
N THR A 108 22.76 -1.65 1.18
CA THR A 108 23.09 -1.05 -0.11
C THR A 108 21.84 -0.49 -0.79
N ALA A 109 20.75 -1.26 -0.83
CA ALA A 109 19.48 -0.81 -1.39
C ALA A 109 18.92 0.40 -0.62
N ALA A 110 18.93 0.38 0.71
CA ALA A 110 18.46 1.50 1.53
C ALA A 110 19.27 2.79 1.27
N ARG A 111 20.60 2.69 1.15
CA ARG A 111 21.46 3.83 0.77
C ARG A 111 21.12 4.37 -0.61
N GLN A 112 20.87 3.49 -1.58
CA GLN A 112 20.48 3.87 -2.93
C GLN A 112 19.12 4.56 -2.94
N THR A 113 18.15 4.04 -2.18
CA THR A 113 16.83 4.64 -1.98
C THR A 113 16.95 6.04 -1.37
N ALA A 114 17.67 6.21 -0.27
CA ALA A 114 17.86 7.53 0.32
C ALA A 114 18.54 8.52 -0.65
N ALA A 115 19.50 8.04 -1.46
CA ALA A 115 20.17 8.87 -2.47
C ALA A 115 19.25 9.34 -3.61
N THR A 116 18.07 8.72 -3.82
CA THR A 116 17.06 9.25 -4.75
C THR A 116 16.23 10.39 -4.17
N GLY A 117 16.37 10.68 -2.87
CA GLY A 117 15.53 11.62 -2.12
C GLY A 117 14.28 10.97 -1.52
N ALA A 118 14.15 9.64 -1.57
CA ALA A 118 13.08 8.92 -0.91
C ALA A 118 13.18 9.03 0.62
N SER A 119 12.04 9.23 1.28
CA SER A 119 11.92 9.37 2.74
C SER A 119 11.70 8.04 3.45
N GLU A 120 11.33 6.99 2.70
CA GLU A 120 10.95 5.68 3.25
C GLU A 120 11.56 4.52 2.44
N PHE A 121 11.90 3.44 3.13
CA PHE A 121 12.42 2.19 2.58
C PHE A 121 11.63 1.00 3.13
N CYS A 122 10.90 0.32 2.26
CA CYS A 122 10.01 -0.78 2.60
C CYS A 122 10.63 -2.14 2.27
N ILE A 123 10.72 -3.00 3.28
CA ILE A 123 11.21 -4.36 3.15
C ILE A 123 10.01 -5.30 3.00
N VAL A 124 9.93 -6.01 1.88
CA VAL A 124 8.82 -6.92 1.58
C VAL A 124 9.27 -8.35 1.39
N ALA A 125 8.40 -9.32 1.69
CA ALA A 125 8.71 -10.74 1.57
C ALA A 125 7.56 -11.55 0.96
N ALA A 126 7.90 -12.46 0.05
CA ALA A 126 6.98 -13.44 -0.54
C ALA A 126 6.68 -14.58 0.44
N VAL A 127 5.90 -14.31 1.48
CA VAL A 127 5.52 -15.26 2.54
C VAL A 127 4.05 -15.07 2.92
N ARG A 128 3.48 -16.09 3.57
CA ARG A 128 2.18 -15.95 4.27
C ARG A 128 2.30 -15.03 5.49
N GLY A 129 3.40 -15.17 6.22
CA GLY A 129 3.78 -14.48 7.43
C GLY A 129 5.26 -14.79 7.72
N PRO A 130 5.97 -13.98 8.51
CA PRO A 130 7.38 -14.21 8.76
C PRO A 130 7.57 -15.37 9.74
N ASP A 131 8.60 -16.18 9.51
CA ASP A 131 9.10 -17.16 10.47
C ASP A 131 10.19 -16.53 11.36
N ASP A 132 10.66 -17.27 12.37
CA ASP A 132 11.67 -16.77 13.32
C ASP A 132 12.95 -16.34 12.62
N LYS A 133 13.35 -17.05 11.56
CA LYS A 133 14.54 -16.74 10.78
C LYS A 133 14.39 -15.41 10.05
N LEU A 134 13.23 -15.16 9.43
CA LEU A 134 12.96 -13.88 8.78
C LEU A 134 12.86 -12.76 9.81
N MET A 135 12.27 -12.99 10.98
CA MET A 135 12.22 -12.00 12.06
C MET A 135 13.61 -11.66 12.62
N GLU A 136 14.49 -12.65 12.78
CA GLU A 136 15.90 -12.43 13.16
C GLU A 136 16.62 -11.59 12.10
N GLN A 137 16.46 -11.93 10.82
CA GLN A 137 17.06 -11.15 9.73
C GLN A 137 16.50 -9.72 9.65
N MET A 138 15.22 -9.52 9.93
CA MET A 138 14.63 -8.18 10.02
C MET A 138 15.24 -7.38 11.16
N ARG A 139 15.47 -7.99 12.33
CA ARG A 139 16.10 -7.33 13.48
C ARG A 139 17.48 -6.80 13.12
N ASP A 140 18.32 -7.67 12.55
CA ASP A 140 19.68 -7.31 12.16
C ASP A 140 19.71 -6.33 10.98
N GLY A 141 18.84 -6.54 9.99
CA GLY A 141 18.73 -5.71 8.80
C GLY A 141 18.28 -4.29 9.10
N VAL A 142 17.22 -4.13 9.92
CA VAL A 142 16.70 -2.81 10.32
C VAL A 142 17.73 -2.06 11.16
N ALA A 143 18.41 -2.74 12.10
CA ALA A 143 19.48 -2.14 12.89
C ALA A 143 20.62 -1.63 12.00
N ALA A 144 21.10 -2.46 11.06
CA ALA A 144 22.18 -2.11 10.14
C ALA A 144 21.79 -0.96 9.20
N ILE A 145 20.55 -0.93 8.70
CA ILE A 145 20.05 0.17 7.85
C ILE A 145 20.06 1.48 8.62
N LYS A 146 19.52 1.50 9.85
CA LYS A 146 19.44 2.70 10.68
C LYS A 146 20.81 3.25 11.09
N GLU A 147 21.79 2.38 11.29
CA GLU A 147 23.17 2.81 11.51
C GLU A 147 23.79 3.41 10.24
N ALA A 148 23.43 2.87 9.07
CA ALA A 148 24.04 3.22 7.80
C ALA A 148 23.47 4.49 7.17
N VAL A 149 22.16 4.73 7.28
CA VAL A 149 21.44 5.78 6.55
C VAL A 149 20.21 6.26 7.33
N ASP A 150 19.98 7.57 7.32
CA ASP A 150 18.80 8.19 7.90
C ASP A 150 17.62 8.07 6.93
N ILE A 151 16.78 7.06 7.13
CA ILE A 151 15.58 6.78 6.34
C ILE A 151 14.55 6.03 7.19
N ASN A 152 13.26 6.32 6.99
CA ASN A 152 12.21 5.56 7.65
C ASN A 152 12.15 4.13 7.09
N VAL A 153 12.01 3.14 7.95
CA VAL A 153 11.88 1.74 7.53
C VAL A 153 10.44 1.29 7.68
N ALA A 154 9.89 0.72 6.61
CA ALA A 154 8.59 0.07 6.55
C ALA A 154 8.73 -1.42 6.26
N ALA A 155 7.66 -2.18 6.50
CA ALA A 155 7.66 -3.61 6.24
C ALA A 155 6.33 -4.11 5.64
N SER A 156 6.40 -5.15 4.80
CA SER A 156 5.27 -5.96 4.36
C SER A 156 5.67 -7.43 4.35
N LEU A 157 5.36 -8.14 5.44
CA LEU A 157 5.83 -9.50 5.70
C LEU A 157 4.69 -10.52 5.78
N GLY A 158 3.49 -10.16 5.31
CA GLY A 158 2.29 -10.99 5.40
C GLY A 158 1.53 -10.83 6.72
N ILE A 159 0.91 -11.91 7.19
CA ILE A 159 0.11 -11.96 8.41
C ILE A 159 1.04 -12.08 9.62
N LEU A 160 0.92 -11.15 10.57
CA LEU A 160 1.72 -11.12 11.80
C LEU A 160 0.97 -11.68 13.00
N THR A 161 1.72 -12.24 13.96
CA THR A 161 1.23 -12.40 15.34
C THR A 161 1.38 -11.11 16.14
N LYS A 162 0.77 -11.04 17.34
CA LYS A 162 0.89 -9.87 18.21
C LYS A 162 2.34 -9.62 18.63
N GLU A 163 3.08 -10.68 18.94
CA GLU A 163 4.48 -10.63 19.36
C GLU A 163 5.36 -10.12 18.22
N GLN A 164 5.10 -10.55 16.98
CA GLN A 164 5.82 -10.06 15.80
C GLN A 164 5.55 -8.57 15.54
N VAL A 165 4.32 -8.10 15.79
CA VAL A 165 4.01 -6.66 15.72
C VAL A 165 4.84 -5.89 16.77
N ASP A 166 4.89 -6.35 18.01
CA ASP A 166 5.66 -5.71 19.07
C ASP A 166 7.15 -5.67 18.73
N ASP A 167 7.68 -6.78 18.21
CA ASP A 167 9.05 -6.87 17.72
C ASP A 167 9.36 -5.84 16.62
N LEU A 168 8.48 -5.66 15.63
CA LEU A 168 8.68 -4.67 14.56
C LEU A 168 8.62 -3.23 15.11
N VAL A 169 7.74 -2.96 16.07
CA VAL A 169 7.68 -1.66 16.75
C VAL A 169 8.97 -1.39 17.52
N ASP A 170 9.50 -2.38 18.23
CA ASP A 170 10.75 -2.26 19.00
C ASP A 170 11.98 -2.08 18.09
N MET A 171 11.98 -2.71 16.90
CA MET A 171 12.97 -2.43 15.84
C MET A 171 12.85 -0.98 15.30
N GLY A 172 11.72 -0.33 15.56
CA GLY A 172 11.34 0.98 15.07
C GLY A 172 10.97 0.98 13.59
N VAL A 173 10.30 -0.08 13.13
CA VAL A 173 9.56 -0.06 11.86
C VAL A 173 8.40 0.92 12.01
N HIS A 174 8.39 1.94 11.15
CA HIS A 174 7.46 3.06 11.25
C HIS A 174 6.08 2.74 10.66
N ARG A 175 6.03 1.92 9.60
CA ARG A 175 4.82 1.58 8.86
C ARG A 175 4.79 0.10 8.52
N TYR A 176 3.60 -0.50 8.61
CA TYR A 176 3.36 -1.87 8.17
C TYR A 176 2.28 -1.90 7.09
N ASN A 177 2.62 -2.47 5.93
CA ASN A 177 1.73 -2.59 4.79
C ASN A 177 1.15 -4.01 4.73
N HIS A 178 -0.18 -4.14 4.80
CA HIS A 178 -0.89 -5.41 4.62
C HIS A 178 -2.23 -5.16 3.94
N ASN A 179 -2.37 -5.63 2.70
CA ASN A 179 -3.61 -5.51 1.95
C ASN A 179 -4.65 -6.50 2.49
N LEU A 180 -5.91 -6.05 2.61
CA LEU A 180 -7.04 -6.95 2.90
C LEU A 180 -7.44 -7.79 1.69
N GLU A 181 -7.00 -7.40 0.49
CA GLU A 181 -7.34 -7.94 -0.83
C GLU A 181 -8.82 -7.79 -1.22
N THR A 182 -9.75 -8.24 -0.38
CA THR A 182 -11.20 -8.06 -0.56
C THR A 182 -11.92 -8.10 0.80
N ALA A 183 -12.98 -7.29 0.96
CA ALA A 183 -13.78 -7.16 2.18
C ALA A 183 -15.27 -7.34 1.89
#